data_AF-A0A258SKW9-F1
#
_entry.id   AF-A0A258SKW9-F1
#
_cell.length_a   1.000
_cell.length_b   1.000
_cell.length_c   1.000
_cell.angle_alpha   90.00
_cell.angle_beta   90.00
_cell.angle_gamma   90.00
#
_symmetry.space_group_name_H-M   'P 1'
#
loop_
_entity.id
_entity.type
_entity.pdbx_description
1 polymer ?
#
loop_
_entity_poly.entity_id
_entity_poly.type
_entity_poly.pdbx_seq_one_letter_code
_entity_poly.pdbx_strand_id
1 'polypeptide(L)'
;ARMAEFMRLKVEGILDCGELLVATLCNNRDGHIFGRRTLPEMDLASVSCAIQNMWLAARAEGLGMGWVSIFDPIKLAALLGIPEGAKPIAILCLGHVSSFYKEPMLVETGWKQAQPLSAMMMENSWKQ
;
A
#
# COMPACT_ATOMS: atom_id res chain seq x y z
N ALA A 1 -12.36 -15.13 15.68
CA ALA A 1 -11.49 -16.25 15.26
C ALA A 1 -10.56 -15.83 14.11
N ARG A 2 -11.06 -15.60 12.89
CA ARG A 2 -10.24 -15.30 11.70
C ARG A 2 -9.41 -14.00 11.77
N MET A 3 -9.95 -12.91 12.34
CA MET A 3 -9.18 -11.67 12.54
C MET A 3 -8.00 -11.85 13.52
N ALA A 4 -8.15 -12.72 14.52
CA ALA A 4 -7.08 -13.00 15.48
C ALA A 4 -5.98 -13.88 14.86
N GLU A 5 -6.31 -14.80 13.96
CA GLU A 5 -5.32 -15.54 13.15
C GLU A 5 -4.61 -14.63 12.16
N PHE A 6 -5.32 -13.68 11.56
CA PHE A 6 -4.73 -12.67 10.67
C PHE A 6 -3.70 -11.79 11.40
N MET A 7 -3.98 -11.37 12.64
CA MET A 7 -3.03 -10.61 13.47
C MET A 7 -1.82 -11.43 13.95
N ARG A 8 -1.85 -12.77 13.82
CA ARG A 8 -0.66 -13.62 14.09
C ARG A 8 0.33 -13.64 12.92
N LEU A 9 -0.11 -13.27 11.72
CA LEU A 9 0.80 -13.01 10.62
C LEU A 9 1.56 -11.72 10.92
N LYS A 10 2.81 -11.60 10.48
CA LYS A 10 3.55 -10.34 10.58
C LYS A 10 2.98 -9.35 9.54
N VAL A 11 1.89 -8.68 9.90
CA VAL A 11 1.14 -7.76 9.01
C VAL A 11 1.71 -6.33 9.03
N GLU A 12 2.59 -6.03 9.98
CA GLU A 12 3.28 -4.75 10.09
C GLU A 12 4.71 -4.91 10.59
N GLY A 13 5.53 -3.89 10.35
CA GLY A 13 6.92 -3.83 10.79
C GLY A 13 7.32 -2.43 11.22
N ILE A 14 6.38 -1.66 11.78
CA ILE A 14 6.54 -0.23 12.09
C ILE A 14 7.71 -0.01 13.06
N LEU A 15 7.82 -0.84 14.09
CA LEU A 15 8.89 -0.76 15.09
C LEU A 15 10.20 -1.46 14.67
N ASP A 16 10.12 -2.33 13.66
CA ASP A 16 11.25 -3.15 13.20
C ASP A 16 11.92 -2.59 11.94
N CYS A 17 11.27 -1.65 11.25
CA CYS A 17 11.79 -1.09 10.00
C CYS A 17 12.94 -0.11 10.27
N GLY A 18 13.82 0.03 9.28
CA GLY A 18 14.89 1.02 9.33
C GLY A 18 14.35 2.43 9.13
N GLU A 19 13.34 2.57 8.25
CA GLU A 19 12.69 3.83 7.94
C GLU A 19 11.17 3.65 7.82
N LEU A 20 10.43 4.60 8.38
CA LEU A 20 8.98 4.64 8.35
C LEU A 20 8.51 5.87 7.57
N LEU A 21 7.81 5.64 6.45
CA LEU A 21 7.27 6.71 5.61
C LEU A 21 5.75 6.71 5.66
N VAL A 22 5.15 7.89 5.68
CA VAL A 22 3.69 8.05 5.54
C VAL A 22 3.39 8.80 4.26
N ALA A 23 2.73 8.12 3.32
CA ALA A 23 2.27 8.74 2.09
C ALA A 23 0.92 9.40 2.31
N THR A 24 0.80 10.67 1.92
CA THR A 24 -0.41 11.48 2.10
C THR A 24 -0.91 11.96 0.74
N LEU A 25 -2.22 12.08 0.61
CA LEU A 25 -2.88 12.84 -0.44
C LEU A 25 -3.30 14.18 0.15
N CYS A 26 -2.98 15.28 -0.51
CA CYS A 26 -3.41 16.60 -0.08
C CYS A 26 -4.36 17.15 -1.11
N ASN A 27 -5.53 17.62 -0.69
CA ASN A 27 -6.39 18.40 -1.56
C ASN A 27 -5.67 19.71 -1.93
N ASN A 28 -5.99 20.24 -3.12
CA ASN A 28 -5.54 21.56 -3.57
C ASN A 28 -4.01 21.75 -3.69
N ARG A 29 -3.26 20.69 -4.04
CA ARG A 29 -1.80 20.77 -4.32
C ARG A 29 -1.44 21.79 -5.40
N ASP A 30 -2.34 21.95 -6.37
CA ASP A 30 -2.19 22.90 -7.47
C ASP A 30 -3.46 23.75 -7.57
N GLY A 31 -3.31 25.04 -7.88
CA GLY A 31 -4.44 25.97 -8.07
C GLY A 31 -5.33 25.64 -9.27
N HIS A 32 -4.99 24.62 -10.06
CA HIS A 32 -5.75 24.14 -11.21
C HIS A 32 -6.00 22.63 -11.11
N ILE A 33 -7.28 22.24 -11.13
CA ILE A 33 -7.70 20.83 -11.10
C ILE A 33 -7.61 20.27 -12.53
N PHE A 34 -6.47 19.69 -12.89
CA PHE A 34 -6.28 18.97 -14.15
C PHE A 34 -6.42 17.44 -13.93
N GLY A 35 -7.10 16.73 -14.83
CA GLY A 35 -7.24 15.26 -14.80
C GLY A 35 -8.12 14.65 -13.70
N ARG A 36 -8.48 15.41 -12.66
CA ARG A 36 -9.22 14.92 -11.48
C ARG A 36 -10.68 15.36 -11.39
N ARG A 37 -11.14 16.14 -12.39
CA ARG A 37 -12.50 16.69 -12.40
C ARG A 37 -13.57 15.61 -12.61
N THR A 38 -13.26 14.56 -13.36
CA THR A 38 -14.19 13.48 -13.70
C THR A 38 -13.95 12.23 -12.86
N LEU A 39 -12.69 11.99 -12.44
CA LEU A 39 -12.27 10.84 -11.64
C LEU A 39 -11.36 11.33 -10.48
N PRO A 40 -11.94 11.65 -9.32
CA PRO A 40 -11.18 12.10 -8.15
C PRO A 40 -10.13 11.08 -7.66
N GLU A 41 -10.34 9.79 -7.95
CA GLU A 41 -9.47 8.68 -7.53
C GLU A 41 -8.10 8.67 -8.23
N MET A 42 -7.91 9.48 -9.27
CA MET A 42 -6.64 9.55 -10.01
C MET A 42 -5.45 9.99 -9.16
N ASP A 43 -5.69 10.75 -8.09
CA ASP A 43 -4.66 11.08 -7.10
C ASP A 43 -4.12 9.83 -6.39
N LEU A 44 -5.02 8.92 -6.00
CA LEU A 44 -4.66 7.67 -5.36
C LEU A 44 -3.91 6.75 -6.32
N ALA A 45 -4.34 6.68 -7.59
CA ALA A 45 -3.62 5.93 -8.62
C ALA A 45 -2.18 6.46 -8.80
N SER A 46 -2.03 7.79 -8.86
CA SER A 46 -0.72 8.43 -9.02
C SER A 46 0.24 8.11 -7.87
N VAL A 47 -0.21 8.22 -6.63
CA VAL A 47 0.62 7.84 -5.48
C VAL A 47 0.87 6.34 -5.42
N SER A 48 -0.10 5.51 -5.82
CA SER A 48 0.09 4.06 -5.91
C SER A 48 1.21 3.69 -6.89
N CYS A 49 1.30 4.37 -8.04
CA CYS A 49 2.41 4.21 -8.97
C CYS A 49 3.76 4.66 -8.37
N ALA A 50 3.78 5.78 -7.64
CA ALA A 50 4.99 6.25 -6.97
C ALA A 50 5.48 5.24 -5.91
N ILE A 51 4.55 4.70 -5.11
CA ILE A 51 4.85 3.65 -4.12
C ILE A 51 5.37 2.40 -4.83
N GLN A 52 4.75 1.98 -5.93
CA GLN A 52 5.21 0.81 -6.69
C GLN A 52 6.63 0.99 -7.24
N ASN A 53 6.97 2.18 -7.75
CA ASN A 53 8.33 2.49 -8.20
C ASN A 53 9.33 2.41 -7.04
N MET A 54 8.98 2.98 -5.89
CA MET A 54 9.81 2.88 -4.68
C MET A 54 9.99 1.43 -4.23
N TRP A 55 8.94 0.60 -4.33
CA TRP A 55 9.01 -0.82 -3.98
C TRP A 55 10.00 -1.59 -4.86
N LEU A 56 9.94 -1.36 -6.16
CA LEU A 56 10.84 -2.00 -7.12
C LEU A 56 12.29 -1.54 -6.92
N ALA A 57 12.51 -0.25 -6.68
CA ALA A 57 13.83 0.30 -6.37
C ALA A 57 14.39 -0.28 -5.07
N ALA A 58 13.60 -0.29 -3.99
CA ALA A 58 13.99 -0.90 -2.71
C ALA A 58 14.40 -2.37 -2.91
N ARG A 59 13.62 -3.14 -3.68
CA ARG A 59 13.96 -4.54 -3.96
C ARG A 59 15.27 -4.70 -4.73
N ALA A 60 15.55 -3.82 -5.69
CA ALA A 60 16.81 -3.81 -6.45
C ALA A 60 18.01 -3.51 -5.54
N GLU A 61 17.82 -2.62 -4.57
CA GLU A 61 18.83 -2.26 -3.54
C GLU A 61 18.93 -3.26 -2.38
N GLY A 62 18.22 -4.39 -2.44
CA GLY A 62 18.24 -5.41 -1.38
C GLY A 62 17.48 -5.03 -0.10
N LEU A 63 16.62 -4.01 -0.17
CA LEU A 63 15.74 -3.59 0.92
C LEU A 63 14.36 -4.26 0.78
N GLY A 64 13.76 -4.60 1.92
CA GLY A 64 12.35 -4.94 2.02
C GLY A 64 11.51 -3.70 2.18
N MET A 65 10.34 -3.68 1.55
CA MET A 65 9.31 -2.68 1.77
C MET A 65 7.96 -3.36 2.04
N GLY A 66 7.20 -2.84 3.00
CA GLY A 66 5.87 -3.33 3.36
C GLY A 66 4.87 -2.19 3.51
N TRP A 67 3.65 -2.40 2.98
CA TRP A 67 2.54 -1.45 3.10
C TRP A 67 1.60 -1.88 4.25
N VAL A 68 1.49 -1.05 5.27
CA VAL A 68 0.52 -1.20 6.36
C VAL A 68 -0.70 -0.33 6.11
N SER A 69 -1.89 -0.94 6.02
CA SER A 69 -3.16 -0.26 5.75
C SER A 69 -4.18 -0.35 6.91
N ILE A 70 -3.80 -0.99 8.02
CA ILE A 70 -4.65 -1.21 9.19
C ILE A 70 -4.36 -0.10 10.21
N PHE A 71 -4.90 1.08 9.98
CA PHE A 71 -4.77 2.22 10.89
C PHE A 71 -6.00 3.13 10.80
N ASP A 72 -6.20 3.96 11.82
CA ASP A 72 -7.21 5.02 11.80
C ASP A 72 -6.60 6.27 11.13
N PRO A 73 -7.06 6.65 9.92
CA PRO A 73 -6.48 7.77 9.18
C PRO A 73 -6.70 9.11 9.87
N ILE A 74 -7.75 9.27 10.68
CA ILE A 74 -8.02 10.52 11.42
C ILE A 74 -7.01 10.65 12.55
N LYS A 75 -6.80 9.58 13.32
CA LYS A 75 -5.80 9.58 14.40
C LYS A 75 -4.39 9.77 13.86
N LEU A 76 -4.04 9.13 12.74
CA LEU A 76 -2.73 9.31 12.13
C LEU A 76 -2.53 10.73 11.59
N ALA A 77 -3.57 11.32 10.98
CA ALA A 77 -3.53 12.70 10.54
C ALA A 77 -3.32 13.68 11.69
N ALA A 78 -4.05 13.49 12.79
CA ALA A 78 -3.89 14.29 14.00
C ALA A 78 -2.48 14.13 14.62
N LEU A 79 -1.97 12.89 14.68
CA LEU A 79 -0.63 12.60 15.20
C LEU A 79 0.48 13.29 14.41
N LEU A 80 0.36 13.32 13.09
CA LEU A 80 1.37 13.88 12.19
C LEU A 80 1.17 15.35 11.83
N GLY A 81 0.15 16.01 12.41
CA GLY A 81 -0.18 17.40 12.07
C GLY A 81 -0.54 17.60 10.59
N ILE A 82 -1.18 16.60 9.97
CA ILE A 82 -1.60 16.68 8.56
C ILE A 82 -2.70 17.74 8.42
N PRO A 83 -2.59 18.67 7.44
CA PRO A 83 -3.54 19.77 7.29
C PRO A 83 -4.94 19.29 6.90
N GLU A 84 -5.94 20.14 7.17
CA GLU A 84 -7.33 19.88 6.77
C GLU A 84 -7.43 19.66 5.26
N GLY A 85 -8.22 18.66 4.87
CA GLY A 85 -8.35 18.24 3.47
C GLY A 85 -7.20 17.37 2.95
N ALA A 86 -6.19 17.07 3.75
CA ALA A 86 -5.22 16.01 3.45
C ALA A 86 -5.53 14.72 4.21
N LYS A 87 -5.12 13.59 3.64
CA LYS A 87 -5.39 12.25 4.17
C LYS A 87 -4.17 11.34 4.02
N PRO A 88 -3.71 10.67 5.10
CA PRO A 88 -2.74 9.59 4.97
C PRO A 88 -3.38 8.38 4.28
N ILE A 89 -2.67 7.82 3.30
CA ILE A 89 -3.15 6.69 2.49
C ILE A 89 -2.28 5.43 2.61
N ALA A 90 -1.04 5.57 3.07
CA ALA A 90 -0.14 4.43 3.27
C ALA A 90 0.83 4.71 4.42
N ILE A 91 1.09 3.69 5.22
CA ILE A 91 2.28 3.60 6.08
C ILE A 91 3.21 2.59 5.40
N LEU A 92 4.44 3.00 5.10
CA LEU A 92 5.43 2.20 4.40
C LEU A 92 6.60 1.93 5.34
N CYS A 93 6.87 0.65 5.58
CA CYS A 93 8.00 0.17 6.36
C CYS A 93 9.12 -0.19 5.37
N LEU A 94 10.28 0.46 5.45
CA LEU A 94 11.45 0.21 4.60
C LEU A 94 12.64 -0.23 5.46
N GLY A 95 13.40 -1.23 5.02
CA GLY A 95 14.61 -1.62 5.75
C GLY A 95 15.28 -2.88 5.23
N HIS A 96 16.43 -3.23 5.83
CA HIS A 96 17.12 -4.47 5.51
C HIS A 96 16.30 -5.68 5.95
N VAL A 97 16.36 -6.75 5.15
CA VAL A 97 15.71 -8.03 5.45
C VAL A 97 16.74 -9.15 5.46
N SER A 98 16.53 -10.14 6.33
CA SER A 98 17.38 -11.34 6.39
C SER A 98 17.21 -12.23 5.15
N SER A 99 16.02 -12.23 4.57
CA SER A 99 15.66 -13.03 3.40
C SER A 99 14.37 -12.53 2.78
N PHE A 100 14.18 -12.80 1.49
CA PHE A 100 12.90 -12.63 0.80
C PHE A 100 12.18 -13.98 0.70
N TYR A 101 10.86 -13.96 0.87
CA TYR A 101 10.01 -15.14 0.63
C TYR A 101 10.07 -15.57 -0.84
N LYS A 102 9.88 -16.86 -1.10
CA LYS A 102 9.88 -17.40 -2.47
C LYS A 102 8.54 -17.14 -3.17
N GLU A 103 7.48 -17.08 -2.38
CA GLU A 103 6.13 -16.77 -2.84
C GLU A 103 5.45 -15.81 -1.83
N PRO A 104 4.27 -15.24 -2.15
CA PRO A 104 3.60 -14.35 -1.20
C PRO A 104 3.31 -15.08 0.12
N MET A 105 3.58 -14.44 1.27
CA MET A 105 3.37 -15.03 2.61
C MET A 105 1.99 -15.66 2.78
N LEU A 106 0.93 -15.02 2.25
CA LEU A 106 -0.43 -15.55 2.36
C LEU A 106 -0.66 -16.86 1.58
N VAL A 107 0.16 -17.12 0.57
CA VAL A 107 0.20 -18.40 -0.15
C VAL A 107 0.97 -19.43 0.68
N GLU A 108 2.17 -19.08 1.17
CA GLU A 108 2.99 -19.99 2.03
C GLU A 108 2.21 -20.46 3.27
N THR A 109 1.44 -19.57 3.90
CA THR A 109 0.65 -19.89 5.10
C THR A 109 -0.71 -20.52 4.79
N GLY A 110 -1.02 -20.79 3.53
CA GLY A 110 -2.32 -21.34 3.11
C GLY A 110 -3.52 -20.41 3.32
N TRP A 111 -3.29 -19.12 3.58
CA TRP A 111 -4.35 -18.15 3.84
C TRP A 111 -5.13 -17.78 2.57
N LYS A 112 -4.43 -17.74 1.43
CA LYS A 112 -5.00 -17.44 0.12
C LYS A 112 -4.30 -18.28 -0.95
N GLN A 113 -5.05 -18.71 -1.96
CA GLN A 113 -4.47 -19.38 -3.12
C GLN A 113 -4.20 -18.37 -4.24
N ALA A 114 -3.10 -18.56 -4.95
CA ALA A 114 -2.82 -17.81 -6.18
C ALA A 114 -3.92 -18.08 -7.22
N GLN A 115 -4.36 -17.02 -7.90
CA GLN A 115 -5.36 -17.13 -8.97
C GLN A 115 -4.66 -17.10 -10.33
N PRO A 116 -5.13 -17.89 -11.31
CA PRO A 116 -4.58 -17.82 -12.66
C PRO A 116 -4.90 -16.47 -13.30
N LEU A 117 -3.99 -15.94 -14.12
CA LEU A 117 -4.17 -14.66 -14.80
C LEU A 117 -5.45 -14.63 -15.65
N SER A 118 -5.83 -15.76 -16.25
CA SER A 118 -7.06 -15.90 -17.02
C SER A 118 -8.34 -15.56 -16.25
N ALA A 119 -8.34 -15.66 -14.92
CA ALA A 119 -9.47 -15.27 -14.08
C ALA A 119 -9.64 -13.73 -13.98
N MET A 120 -8.63 -12.96 -14.39
CA MET A 120 -8.63 -11.48 -14.37
C MET A 120 -8.64 -10.88 -15.78
N MET A 121 -8.60 -11.73 -16.82
CA MET A 121 -8.58 -11.29 -18.22
C MET A 121 -9.96 -11.50 -18.85
N MET A 122 -10.45 -10.47 -19.51
CA MET A 122 -11.69 -10.51 -20.28
C MET A 122 -11.44 -9.87 -21.64
N GLU A 123 -12.15 -10.34 -22.66
CA GLU A 123 -12.06 -9.80 -24.00
C GLU A 123 -13.41 -9.17 -24.36
N ASN A 124 -13.36 -7.93 -24.87
CA ASN A 124 -14.49 -7.12 -25.34
C ASN A 124 -15.49 -6.65 -24.27
N SER A 125 -15.92 -7.49 -23.34
CA SER A 125 -16.91 -7.15 -22.31
C SER A 125 -16.67 -7.84 -20.97
N TRP A 126 -17.27 -7.28 -19.91
CA TRP A 126 -17.22 -7.89 -18.59
C TRP A 126 -18.01 -9.21 -18.58
N LYS A 127 -17.32 -10.32 -18.32
CA LYS A 127 -17.92 -11.64 -18.17
C LYS A 127 -18.18 -11.85 -16.68
N GLN A 128 -19.47 -11.90 -16.29
CA GLN A 128 -19.90 -12.20 -14.93
C GLN A 128 -19.64 -13.67 -14.58
#